data_AF-A0A7C2VD74-F1
#
_entry.id   AF-A0A7C2VD74-F1
#
_cell.length_a   1.000
_cell.length_b   1.000
_cell.length_c   1.000
_cell.angle_alpha   90.00
_cell.angle_beta   90.00
_cell.angle_gamma   90.00
#
_symmetry.space_group_name_H-M   'P 1'
#
loop_
_entity.id
_entity.type
_entity.pdbx_description
1 polymer ?
#
loop_
_entity_poly.entity_id
_entity_poly.type
_entity_poly.pdbx_seq_one_letter_code
_entity_poly.pdbx_strand_id
1 'polypeptide(L)'
;MSEPQKLPFQKVNKADDSQKAHVVNSCTNWDLNFGLLGKSIFQSLPVGVIVFDPDLKIIKANPQAAKLVELDDYIDKSLAKTKSVGRSGAPEPDWTQQLRSVISTGKTRSFGGINYTFSKNGETKWLRVVCTPYQPTKTAGNLGGIILIEDITEKVDTQRQLANAEKLATVGKLTFKVAHELNNPMDGILRYINLTIRIIEQENLEKPKEYLVQCRQGLMRMVQIVSELLEFSRSTYHPFEYVNIEQIIEDVIKTMETKAEASNIRVLRNYRPGIPQIRNGDLFQVFCNLIKNAMDAMPDGGELNISTRLAADNSVVAEFHDTGAGLPSENTEVIFEPFFTTKDKGKGTGLGLAICRDIVERYHGRITAENALQGGSIFTVYLPAANENP
;
A
#
# COMPACT_ATOMS: atom_id res chain seq x y z
N MET A 1 67.16 15.79 24.78
CA MET A 1 66.49 17.07 24.44
C MET A 1 65.03 16.71 24.21
N SER A 2 64.05 17.03 25.04
CA SER A 2 63.88 18.20 25.93
C SER A 2 62.88 17.84 27.04
N GLU A 3 63.09 18.39 28.23
CA GLU A 3 62.26 18.24 29.44
C GLU A 3 60.85 18.87 29.34
N PRO A 4 59.89 18.42 30.17
CA PRO A 4 58.58 19.08 30.33
C PRO A 4 58.61 20.17 31.41
N GLN A 5 58.02 21.34 31.09
CA GLN A 5 57.85 22.48 32.01
C GLN A 5 56.76 22.24 33.06
N LYS A 6 57.08 22.54 34.32
CA LYS A 6 56.18 22.66 35.48
C LYS A 6 55.40 23.98 35.44
N LEU A 7 54.15 23.97 35.92
CA LEU A 7 53.47 25.16 36.48
C LEU A 7 52.80 24.80 37.84
N PRO A 8 52.75 25.72 38.82
CA PRO A 8 52.55 25.41 40.23
C PRO A 8 51.11 25.56 40.74
N PHE A 9 50.79 24.84 41.80
CA PHE A 9 49.65 25.09 42.70
C PHE A 9 49.86 26.36 43.51
N GLN A 10 48.84 27.23 43.65
CA GLN A 10 48.61 27.96 44.90
C GLN A 10 47.17 28.52 45.07
N LYS A 11 46.61 28.13 46.24
CA LYS A 11 45.73 28.83 47.19
C LYS A 11 44.29 29.24 46.81
N VAL A 12 43.39 28.54 47.50
CA VAL A 12 42.01 28.87 47.85
C VAL A 12 41.92 30.21 48.59
N ASN A 13 41.04 31.11 48.15
CA ASN A 13 40.56 32.24 48.94
C ASN A 13 39.03 32.20 49.02
N LYS A 14 38.52 32.34 50.25
CA LYS A 14 37.11 32.42 50.63
C LYS A 14 36.50 33.72 50.09
N ALA A 15 35.38 33.61 49.36
CA ALA A 15 34.41 34.68 49.12
C ALA A 15 33.04 34.05 49.48
N ASP A 16 32.22 34.56 50.39
CA ASP A 16 31.61 35.88 50.60
C ASP A 16 30.10 35.57 50.65
N ASP A 17 29.53 35.59 51.86
CA ASP A 17 28.20 35.02 52.22
C ASP A 17 27.01 35.89 51.75
N SER A 18 27.22 36.78 50.77
CA SER A 18 26.24 37.76 50.31
C SER A 18 25.42 37.33 49.08
N GLN A 19 25.74 36.19 48.43
CA GLN A 19 25.03 35.71 47.23
C GLN A 19 23.79 34.82 47.48
N LYS A 20 23.51 34.41 48.73
CA LYS A 20 22.38 33.51 49.02
C LYS A 20 21.01 34.18 49.04
N ALA A 21 20.93 35.51 49.09
CA ALA A 21 19.65 36.22 49.14
C ALA A 21 19.02 36.48 47.76
N HIS A 22 19.74 36.28 46.65
CA HIS A 22 19.23 36.56 45.30
C HIS A 22 18.64 35.36 44.54
N VAL A 23 18.75 34.14 45.08
CA VAL A 23 18.33 32.91 44.37
C VAL A 23 16.88 32.49 44.70
N VAL A 24 16.24 33.10 45.70
CA VAL A 24 14.87 32.70 46.10
C VAL A 24 13.79 33.35 45.22
N ASN A 25 14.12 34.38 44.42
CA ASN A 25 13.18 35.05 43.51
C ASN A 25 13.18 34.55 42.05
N SER A 26 13.97 33.51 41.70
CA SER A 26 14.04 32.99 40.33
C SER A 26 13.13 31.78 40.04
N CYS A 27 12.59 31.10 41.06
CA CYS A 27 11.71 29.94 40.84
C CYS A 27 10.27 30.31 40.42
N THR A 28 9.77 31.49 40.78
CA THR A 28 8.41 31.95 40.39
C THR A 28 8.34 32.44 38.94
N ASN A 29 9.47 32.74 38.31
CA ASN A 29 9.54 33.22 36.92
C ASN A 29 9.60 32.08 35.89
N TRP A 30 9.90 30.84 36.28
CA TRP A 30 9.98 29.72 35.33
C TRP A 30 8.61 29.21 34.89
N ASP A 31 7.64 29.07 35.79
CA ASP A 31 6.28 28.60 35.44
C ASP A 31 5.52 29.61 34.56
N LEU A 32 5.69 30.92 34.82
CA LEU A 32 5.13 31.99 33.98
C LEU A 32 5.79 32.04 32.59
N ASN A 33 7.12 31.91 32.53
CA ASN A 33 7.84 31.86 31.25
C ASN A 33 7.55 30.57 30.47
N PHE A 34 7.30 29.44 31.13
CA PHE A 34 6.85 28.22 30.46
C PHE A 34 5.45 28.36 29.85
N GLY A 35 4.54 29.09 30.52
CA GLY A 35 3.22 29.38 29.97
C GLY A 35 3.30 30.23 28.69
N LEU A 36 4.14 31.27 28.69
CA LEU A 36 4.37 32.12 27.51
C LEU A 36 5.12 31.39 26.40
N LEU A 37 6.19 30.66 26.75
CA LEU A 37 6.98 29.86 25.82
C LEU A 37 6.15 28.73 25.21
N GLY A 38 5.37 28.01 26.03
CA GLY A 38 4.46 26.95 25.59
C GLY A 38 3.35 27.49 24.69
N LYS A 39 2.83 28.70 24.94
CA LYS A 39 1.89 29.37 24.04
C LYS A 39 2.54 29.72 22.70
N SER A 40 3.75 30.27 22.71
CA SER A 40 4.50 30.59 21.49
C SER A 40 4.85 29.34 20.68
N ILE A 41 5.29 28.26 21.33
CA ILE A 41 5.54 26.97 20.68
C ILE A 41 4.23 26.46 20.07
N PHE A 42 3.15 26.37 20.86
CA PHE A 42 1.84 25.91 20.37
C PHE A 42 1.38 26.67 19.13
N GLN A 43 1.57 27.99 19.10
CA GLN A 43 1.17 28.86 17.98
C GLN A 43 2.08 28.76 16.74
N SER A 44 3.36 28.40 16.92
CA SER A 44 4.36 28.35 15.84
C SER A 44 4.61 26.95 15.28
N LEU A 45 4.03 25.91 15.89
CA LEU A 45 4.17 24.54 15.40
C LEU A 45 3.67 24.41 13.95
N PRO A 46 4.45 23.76 13.06
CA PRO A 46 4.06 23.52 11.66
C PRO A 46 3.00 22.41 11.50
N VAL A 47 2.61 21.77 12.61
CA VAL A 47 1.52 20.80 12.71
C VAL A 47 0.28 21.44 13.32
N GLY A 48 -0.90 21.02 12.87
CA GLY A 48 -2.16 21.38 13.50
C GLY A 48 -2.29 20.68 14.84
N VAL A 49 -2.58 21.44 15.91
CA VAL A 49 -2.79 20.89 17.24
C VAL A 49 -4.16 21.36 17.75
N ILE A 50 -5.00 20.39 18.13
CA ILE A 50 -6.34 20.63 18.67
C ILE A 50 -6.46 19.90 20.00
N VAL A 51 -6.93 20.59 21.03
CA VAL A 51 -7.23 20.05 22.35
C VAL A 51 -8.74 20.07 22.55
N PHE A 52 -9.31 18.96 22.97
CA PHE A 52 -10.75 18.80 23.17
C PHE A 52 -11.09 18.14 24.51
N ASP A 53 -12.31 18.34 25.00
CA ASP A 53 -12.83 17.77 26.25
C ASP A 53 -13.46 16.36 26.04
N PRO A 54 -13.89 15.65 27.09
CA PRO A 54 -14.53 14.32 26.93
C PRO A 54 -15.83 14.31 26.11
N ASP A 55 -16.46 15.47 25.93
CA ASP A 55 -17.66 15.67 25.12
C ASP A 55 -17.33 16.02 23.67
N LEU A 56 -16.05 15.95 23.28
CA LEU A 56 -15.51 16.28 21.96
C LEU A 56 -15.55 17.77 21.61
N LYS A 57 -15.81 18.64 22.58
CA LYS A 57 -15.80 20.08 22.35
C LYS A 57 -14.38 20.59 22.28
N ILE A 58 -14.08 21.42 21.27
CA ILE A 58 -12.75 22.01 21.10
C ILE A 58 -12.51 23.04 22.20
N ILE A 59 -11.49 22.81 23.02
CA ILE A 59 -11.02 23.73 24.05
C ILE A 59 -10.04 24.74 23.42
N LYS A 60 -9.13 24.26 22.58
CA LYS A 60 -8.07 25.08 21.99
C LYS A 60 -7.58 24.49 20.68
N ALA A 61 -7.29 25.35 19.71
CA ALA A 61 -6.63 24.97 18.47
C ALA A 61 -5.50 25.97 18.17
N ASN A 62 -4.41 25.50 17.57
CA ASN A 62 -3.37 26.40 17.08
C ASN A 62 -3.73 26.96 15.68
N PRO A 63 -3.06 28.04 15.23
CA PRO A 63 -3.34 28.64 13.94
C PRO A 63 -3.17 27.67 12.76
N GLN A 64 -2.25 26.70 12.90
CA GLN A 64 -2.01 25.71 11.87
C GLN A 64 -3.19 24.73 11.71
N ALA A 65 -3.85 24.33 12.80
CA ALA A 65 -5.05 23.48 12.74
C ALA A 65 -6.16 24.11 11.89
N ALA A 66 -6.40 25.41 12.06
CA ALA A 66 -7.40 26.16 11.28
C ALA A 66 -7.07 26.28 9.79
N LYS A 67 -5.82 26.04 9.37
CA LYS A 67 -5.41 25.98 7.97
C LYS A 67 -5.55 24.58 7.37
N LEU A 68 -5.56 23.55 8.20
CA LEU A 68 -5.60 22.15 7.77
C LEU A 68 -7.01 21.57 7.80
N VAL A 69 -7.86 22.07 8.69
CA VAL A 69 -9.27 21.67 8.82
C VAL A 69 -10.15 22.89 9.12
N GLU A 70 -11.42 22.82 8.73
CA GLU A 70 -12.42 23.84 9.06
C GLU A 70 -12.95 23.56 10.46
N LEU A 71 -12.54 24.38 11.44
CA LEU A 71 -12.88 24.19 12.84
C LEU A 71 -14.36 24.48 13.11
N ASP A 72 -15.02 23.53 13.77
CA ASP A 72 -16.35 23.62 14.38
C ASP A 72 -16.21 23.74 15.91
N ASP A 73 -17.32 23.84 16.63
CA ASP A 73 -17.32 23.76 18.10
C ASP A 73 -16.89 22.36 18.59
N TYR A 74 -17.10 21.34 17.77
CA TYR A 74 -16.78 19.94 18.09
C TYR A 74 -15.78 19.34 17.09
N ILE A 75 -14.85 18.52 17.60
CA ILE A 75 -13.74 18.00 16.81
C ILE A 75 -14.17 16.90 15.82
N ASP A 76 -15.14 16.09 16.20
CA ASP A 76 -15.76 15.08 15.31
C ASP A 76 -16.43 15.74 14.09
N LYS A 77 -17.13 16.86 14.29
CA LYS A 77 -17.71 17.66 13.19
C LYS A 77 -16.65 18.31 12.32
N SER A 78 -15.57 18.81 12.93
CA SER A 78 -14.43 19.37 12.20
C SER A 78 -13.77 18.33 11.29
N LEU A 79 -13.77 17.05 11.69
CA LEU A 79 -13.22 15.94 10.92
C LEU A 79 -14.26 15.22 10.03
N ALA A 80 -15.56 15.50 10.17
CA ALA A 80 -16.60 14.81 9.39
C ALA A 80 -16.49 14.97 7.88
N LYS A 81 -15.70 15.95 7.39
CA LYS A 81 -15.45 16.20 5.96
C LYS A 81 -14.33 15.34 5.37
N THR A 82 -13.79 14.42 6.16
CA THR A 82 -12.79 13.47 5.69
C THR A 82 -13.43 12.32 4.95
N LYS A 83 -12.85 11.93 3.83
CA LYS A 83 -13.17 10.68 3.13
C LYS A 83 -12.02 9.71 3.31
N SER A 84 -12.34 8.48 3.71
CA SER A 84 -11.39 7.37 3.60
C SER A 84 -11.29 6.98 2.13
N VAL A 85 -10.07 6.90 1.60
CA VAL A 85 -9.83 6.53 0.19
C VAL A 85 -9.53 5.02 0.06
N GLY A 86 -9.77 4.24 1.13
CA GLY A 86 -9.29 2.86 1.23
C GLY A 86 -10.17 1.75 0.65
N ARG A 87 -11.47 1.98 0.46
CA ARG A 87 -12.35 0.99 -0.19
C ARG A 87 -13.47 1.69 -0.92
N SER A 88 -13.75 1.30 -2.16
CA SER A 88 -15.11 1.46 -2.70
C SER A 88 -16.07 0.78 -1.71
N GLY A 89 -16.80 1.57 -0.92
CA GLY A 89 -17.74 1.07 0.08
C GLY A 89 -17.23 0.89 1.52
N ALA A 90 -16.03 1.38 1.88
CA ALA A 90 -15.69 1.51 3.31
C ALA A 90 -16.60 2.56 3.95
N PRO A 91 -17.22 2.29 5.11
CA PRO A 91 -17.91 3.34 5.85
C PRO A 91 -16.90 4.42 6.21
N GLU A 92 -17.29 5.68 6.01
CA GLU A 92 -16.51 6.83 6.46
C GLU A 92 -16.17 6.67 7.95
N PRO A 93 -14.99 7.11 8.41
CA PRO A 93 -14.63 6.96 9.81
C PRO A 93 -15.67 7.65 10.68
N ASP A 94 -16.35 6.90 11.54
CA ASP A 94 -17.15 7.49 12.61
C ASP A 94 -16.21 8.12 13.63
N TRP A 95 -15.85 9.38 13.39
CA TRP A 95 -14.93 10.13 14.24
C TRP A 95 -15.42 10.19 15.69
N THR A 96 -16.73 10.23 15.91
CA THR A 96 -17.32 10.20 17.25
C THR A 96 -16.89 8.94 17.98
N GLN A 97 -17.08 7.78 17.36
CA GLN A 97 -16.73 6.49 17.95
C GLN A 97 -15.21 6.34 18.10
N GLN A 98 -14.44 6.72 17.07
CA GLN A 98 -12.98 6.58 17.06
C GLN A 98 -12.32 7.42 18.15
N LEU A 99 -12.70 8.69 18.28
CA LEU A 99 -12.13 9.60 19.28
C LEU A 99 -12.55 9.20 20.70
N ARG A 100 -13.81 8.79 20.91
CA ARG A 100 -14.25 8.27 22.21
C ARG A 100 -13.51 6.99 22.60
N SER A 101 -13.21 6.12 21.64
CA SER A 101 -12.40 4.92 21.87
C SER A 101 -10.99 5.25 22.36
N VAL A 102 -10.35 6.28 21.80
CA VAL A 102 -9.02 6.73 22.25
C VAL A 102 -9.05 7.20 23.71
N ILE A 103 -10.06 8.00 24.06
CA ILE A 103 -10.23 8.50 25.43
C ILE A 103 -10.49 7.34 26.41
N SER A 104 -11.40 6.43 26.08
CA SER A 104 -11.82 5.35 26.99
C SER A 104 -10.75 4.27 27.17
N THR A 105 -9.99 3.97 26.11
CA THR A 105 -8.92 2.96 26.15
C THR A 105 -7.61 3.51 26.68
N GLY A 106 -7.42 4.84 26.68
CA GLY A 106 -6.17 5.47 27.04
C GLY A 106 -5.03 5.18 26.05
N LYS A 107 -5.34 4.69 24.84
CA LYS A 107 -4.35 4.35 23.81
C LYS A 107 -4.40 5.34 22.66
N THR A 108 -3.23 5.88 22.29
CA THR A 108 -3.08 6.71 21.09
C THR A 108 -3.49 5.94 19.84
N ARG A 109 -4.18 6.63 18.92
CA ARG A 109 -4.48 6.11 17.57
C ARG A 109 -3.96 7.07 16.51
N SER A 110 -3.40 6.51 15.45
CA SER A 110 -2.96 7.23 14.26
C SER A 110 -3.84 6.83 13.08
N PHE A 111 -4.34 7.82 12.36
CA PHE A 111 -5.11 7.69 11.13
C PHE A 111 -4.32 8.37 10.01
N GLY A 112 -3.68 7.57 9.16
CA GLY A 112 -2.93 8.07 8.00
C GLY A 112 -3.78 8.09 6.74
N GLY A 113 -3.38 8.88 5.74
CA GLY A 113 -3.97 8.81 4.40
C GLY A 113 -5.41 9.31 4.32
N ILE A 114 -5.79 10.27 5.17
CA ILE A 114 -7.15 10.79 5.18
C ILE A 114 -7.27 11.93 4.17
N ASN A 115 -8.21 11.84 3.24
CA ASN A 115 -8.46 12.93 2.30
C ASN A 115 -9.50 13.90 2.89
N TYR A 116 -9.06 15.10 3.23
CA TYR A 116 -9.92 16.16 3.74
C TYR A 116 -10.32 17.12 2.62
N THR A 117 -11.61 17.41 2.49
CA THR A 117 -12.13 18.36 1.48
C THR A 117 -12.67 19.63 2.14
N PHE A 118 -12.14 20.79 1.74
CA PHE A 118 -12.59 22.09 2.25
C PHE A 118 -13.92 22.50 1.61
N SER A 119 -14.86 22.99 2.43
CA SER A 119 -16.20 23.37 1.95
C SER A 119 -16.19 24.65 1.12
N LYS A 120 -15.26 25.57 1.42
CA LYS A 120 -15.22 26.90 0.80
C LYS A 120 -14.74 26.89 -0.66
N ASN A 121 -13.77 26.03 -0.99
CA ASN A 121 -13.09 26.03 -2.30
C ASN A 121 -13.00 24.64 -2.95
N GLY A 122 -13.45 23.56 -2.27
CA GLY A 122 -13.32 22.19 -2.77
C GLY A 122 -11.88 21.69 -2.83
N GLU A 123 -10.92 22.41 -2.26
CA GLU A 123 -9.53 21.97 -2.17
C GLU A 123 -9.44 20.70 -1.34
N THR A 124 -8.53 19.81 -1.71
CA THR A 124 -8.32 18.53 -1.01
C THR A 124 -6.91 18.47 -0.45
N LYS A 125 -6.79 17.94 0.77
CA LYS A 125 -5.50 17.72 1.43
C LYS A 125 -5.42 16.32 2.00
N TRP A 126 -4.25 15.71 1.89
CA TRP A 126 -3.96 14.46 2.56
C TRP A 126 -3.46 14.75 3.96
N LEU A 127 -4.18 14.24 4.95
CA LEU A 127 -3.90 14.47 6.35
C LEU A 127 -3.50 13.17 7.05
N ARG A 128 -2.52 13.28 7.95
CA ARG A 128 -2.30 12.31 9.01
C ARG A 128 -2.84 12.90 10.30
N VAL A 129 -3.76 12.20 10.94
CA VAL A 129 -4.41 12.59 12.19
C VAL A 129 -3.97 11.63 13.29
N VAL A 130 -3.34 12.14 14.34
CA VAL A 130 -2.95 11.34 15.51
C VAL A 130 -3.72 11.86 16.71
N CYS A 131 -4.51 11.00 17.34
CA CYS A 131 -5.25 11.33 18.55
C CYS A 131 -4.60 10.64 19.75
N THR A 132 -4.20 11.43 20.73
CA THR A 132 -3.60 10.97 21.99
C THR A 132 -4.48 11.41 23.16
N PRO A 133 -4.80 10.53 24.12
CA PRO A 133 -5.55 10.92 25.30
C PRO A 133 -4.74 11.88 26.17
N TYR A 134 -5.39 12.82 26.84
CA TYR A 134 -4.71 13.79 27.69
C TYR A 134 -5.23 13.76 29.13
N GLN A 135 -4.41 13.26 30.06
CA GLN A 135 -4.70 13.29 31.50
C GLN A 135 -3.61 14.07 32.23
N PRO A 136 -3.91 15.25 32.82
CA PRO A 136 -2.87 16.05 33.46
C PRO A 136 -2.45 15.54 34.84
N THR A 137 -3.14 14.58 35.48
CA THR A 137 -2.69 14.01 36.77
C THR A 137 -3.53 12.79 37.19
N LYS A 138 -2.97 11.93 38.07
CA LYS A 138 -3.61 10.70 38.59
C LYS A 138 -4.84 10.92 39.49
N THR A 139 -5.27 12.16 39.71
CA THR A 139 -6.40 12.49 40.58
C THR A 139 -7.54 13.08 39.74
N ALA A 140 -8.50 12.20 39.43
CA ALA A 140 -9.88 12.42 39.00
C ALA A 140 -10.17 13.70 38.19
N GLY A 141 -10.08 13.56 36.86
CA GLY A 141 -10.73 14.43 35.89
C GLY A 141 -10.30 14.03 34.49
N ASN A 142 -11.12 13.24 33.77
CA ASN A 142 -10.88 12.92 32.37
C ASN A 142 -10.86 14.25 31.59
N LEU A 143 -9.70 14.66 31.11
CA LEU A 143 -9.62 15.67 30.07
C LEU A 143 -9.52 14.91 28.75
N GLY A 144 -10.16 15.41 27.69
CA GLY A 144 -10.45 14.62 26.49
C GLY A 144 -9.20 14.13 25.77
N GLY A 145 -8.76 14.87 24.75
CA GLY A 145 -7.62 14.43 23.95
C GLY A 145 -6.93 15.56 23.22
N ILE A 146 -5.77 15.21 22.68
CA ILE A 146 -4.98 16.05 21.79
C ILE A 146 -4.96 15.39 20.42
N ILE A 147 -5.37 16.13 19.41
CA ILE A 147 -5.24 15.78 18.00
C ILE A 147 -4.07 16.55 17.40
N LEU A 148 -3.19 15.79 16.75
CA LEU A 148 -2.15 16.29 15.87
C LEU A 148 -2.57 16.05 14.43
N ILE A 149 -2.50 17.07 13.60
CA ILE A 149 -2.84 17.02 12.18
C ILE A 149 -1.60 17.45 11.40
N GLU A 150 -1.13 16.58 10.53
CA GLU A 150 -0.01 16.82 9.64
C GLU A 150 -0.50 16.79 8.19
N ASP A 151 -0.13 17.82 7.42
CA ASP A 151 -0.32 17.82 5.96
C ASP A 151 0.75 16.94 5.32
N ILE A 152 0.31 15.85 4.71
CA ILE A 152 1.16 14.89 4.02
C ILE A 152 0.94 14.94 2.51
N THR A 153 0.29 15.97 1.98
CA THR A 153 -0.06 16.09 0.55
C THR A 153 1.18 16.00 -0.35
N GLU A 154 2.20 16.82 -0.09
CA GLU A 154 3.45 16.80 -0.86
C GLU A 154 4.17 15.45 -0.78
N LYS A 155 4.15 14.80 0.40
CA LYS A 155 4.75 13.48 0.61
C LYS A 155 4.01 12.41 -0.20
N VAL A 156 2.68 12.45 -0.18
CA VAL A 156 1.80 11.56 -0.95
C VAL A 156 2.01 11.76 -2.44
N ASP A 157 2.02 12.99 -2.92
CA ASP A 157 2.21 13.33 -4.33
C ASP A 157 3.60 12.94 -4.83
N THR A 158 4.66 13.23 -4.05
CA THR A 158 6.03 12.82 -4.38
C THR A 158 6.13 11.30 -4.47
N GLN A 159 5.55 10.56 -3.52
CA GLN A 159 5.54 9.11 -3.57
C GLN A 159 4.75 8.55 -4.74
N ARG A 160 3.62 9.19 -5.10
CA ARG A 160 2.83 8.81 -6.27
C ARG A 160 3.62 9.06 -7.56
N GLN A 161 4.32 10.19 -7.66
CA GLN A 161 5.20 10.50 -8.79
C GLN A 161 6.35 9.50 -8.90
N LEU A 162 7.00 9.16 -7.78
CA LEU A 162 8.05 8.15 -7.74
C LEU A 162 7.52 6.78 -8.17
N ALA A 163 6.38 6.34 -7.62
CA ALA A 163 5.74 5.09 -8.00
C ALA A 163 5.38 5.05 -9.50
N ASN A 164 4.91 6.16 -10.06
CA ASN A 164 4.64 6.29 -11.49
C ASN A 164 5.93 6.25 -12.33
N ALA A 165 7.00 6.90 -11.88
CA ALA A 165 8.30 6.88 -12.55
C ALA A 165 8.92 5.48 -12.53
N GLU A 166 8.82 4.76 -11.41
CA GLU A 166 9.25 3.36 -11.28
C GLU A 166 8.42 2.42 -12.18
N LYS A 167 7.10 2.63 -12.27
CA LYS A 167 6.23 1.93 -13.22
C LYS A 167 6.71 2.16 -14.65
N LEU A 168 6.94 3.40 -15.05
CA LEU A 168 7.44 3.76 -16.38
C LEU A 168 8.84 3.18 -16.66
N ALA A 169 9.73 3.17 -15.67
CA ALA A 169 11.05 2.55 -15.81
C ALA A 169 10.97 1.03 -16.01
N THR A 170 10.01 0.37 -15.34
CA THR A 170 9.73 -1.07 -15.51
C THR A 170 9.19 -1.37 -16.91
N VAL A 171 8.22 -0.58 -17.39
CA VAL A 171 7.77 -0.65 -18.80
C VAL A 171 8.96 -0.39 -19.74
N GLY A 172 9.78 0.60 -19.41
CA GLY A 172 11.00 0.96 -20.14
C GLY A 172 11.93 -0.25 -20.34
N LYS A 173 12.26 -0.97 -19.26
CA LYS A 173 13.05 -2.21 -19.30
C LYS A 173 12.40 -3.32 -20.14
N LEU A 174 11.08 -3.35 -20.21
CA LEU A 174 10.32 -4.33 -20.98
C LEU A 174 10.08 -3.91 -22.44
N THR A 175 10.34 -2.66 -22.81
CA THR A 175 10.03 -2.07 -24.13
C THR A 175 10.55 -2.91 -25.29
N PHE A 176 11.81 -3.36 -25.24
CA PHE A 176 12.39 -4.15 -26.32
C PHE A 176 11.66 -5.48 -26.50
N LYS A 177 11.34 -6.19 -25.40
CA LYS A 177 10.63 -7.47 -25.46
C LYS A 177 9.15 -7.28 -25.82
N VAL A 178 8.49 -6.21 -25.36
CA VAL A 178 7.11 -5.86 -25.76
C VAL A 178 7.04 -5.56 -27.25
N ALA A 179 7.98 -4.75 -27.77
CA ALA A 179 8.07 -4.44 -29.20
C ALA A 179 8.28 -5.72 -30.02
N HIS A 180 9.17 -6.61 -29.58
CA HIS A 180 9.38 -7.91 -30.22
C HIS A 180 8.12 -8.78 -30.22
N GLU A 181 7.40 -8.87 -29.09
CA GLU A 181 6.17 -9.65 -28.98
C GLU A 181 4.96 -9.03 -29.70
N LEU A 182 4.96 -7.72 -29.97
CA LEU A 182 3.98 -7.08 -30.86
C LEU A 182 4.33 -7.30 -32.33
N ASN A 183 5.61 -7.24 -32.68
CA ASN A 183 6.06 -7.48 -34.06
C ASN A 183 5.78 -8.92 -34.51
N ASN A 184 5.93 -9.90 -33.62
CA ASN A 184 5.66 -11.31 -33.91
C ASN A 184 4.26 -11.60 -34.52
N PRO A 185 3.13 -11.26 -33.87
CA PRO A 185 1.81 -11.40 -34.47
C PRO A 185 1.61 -10.46 -35.66
N MET A 186 2.26 -9.30 -35.71
CA MET A 186 2.16 -8.34 -36.83
C MET A 186 2.65 -8.97 -38.13
N ASP A 187 3.85 -9.57 -38.09
CA ASP A 187 4.46 -10.24 -39.23
C ASP A 187 3.62 -11.44 -39.66
N GLY A 188 3.06 -12.17 -38.70
CA GLY A 188 2.12 -13.26 -38.94
C GLY A 188 0.88 -12.79 -39.70
N ILE A 189 0.23 -11.72 -39.23
CA ILE A 189 -0.94 -11.11 -39.88
C ILE A 189 -0.59 -10.68 -41.30
N LEU A 190 0.50 -9.93 -41.48
CA LEU A 190 0.93 -9.45 -42.79
C LEU A 190 1.18 -10.60 -43.77
N ARG A 191 1.84 -11.67 -43.30
CA ARG A 191 2.06 -12.88 -44.10
C ARG A 191 0.74 -13.54 -44.51
N TYR A 192 -0.20 -13.72 -43.59
CA TYR A 192 -1.49 -14.35 -43.91
C TYR A 192 -2.36 -13.48 -44.81
N ILE A 193 -2.30 -12.14 -44.68
CA ILE A 193 -2.93 -11.20 -45.63
C ILE A 193 -2.35 -11.41 -47.04
N ASN A 194 -1.03 -11.39 -47.18
CA ASN A 194 -0.37 -11.57 -48.48
C ASN A 194 -0.67 -12.94 -49.10
N LEU A 195 -0.72 -14.01 -48.29
CA LEU A 195 -1.13 -15.33 -48.75
C LEU A 195 -2.60 -15.35 -49.17
N THR A 196 -3.48 -14.65 -48.45
CA THR A 196 -4.91 -14.55 -48.80
C THR A 196 -5.09 -13.88 -50.15
N ILE A 197 -4.43 -12.74 -50.37
CA ILE A 197 -4.45 -12.01 -51.65
C ILE A 197 -4.00 -12.92 -52.79
N ARG A 198 -2.83 -13.56 -52.64
CA ARG A 198 -2.24 -14.43 -53.67
C ARG A 198 -3.13 -15.61 -54.05
N ILE A 199 -3.79 -16.26 -53.07
CA ILE A 199 -4.62 -17.43 -53.35
C ILE A 199 -5.97 -17.02 -53.97
N ILE A 200 -6.52 -15.87 -53.59
CA ILE A 200 -7.71 -15.30 -54.24
C ILE A 200 -7.40 -14.93 -55.70
N GLU A 201 -6.25 -14.33 -55.99
CA GLU A 201 -5.78 -14.04 -57.37
C GLU A 201 -5.61 -15.31 -58.22
N GLN A 202 -5.37 -16.46 -57.58
CA GLN A 202 -5.28 -17.77 -58.21
C GLN A 202 -6.65 -18.49 -58.30
N GLU A 203 -7.75 -17.80 -58.01
CA GLU A 203 -9.13 -18.33 -57.97
C GLU A 203 -9.32 -19.54 -57.04
N ASN A 204 -8.43 -19.71 -56.04
CA ASN A 204 -8.51 -20.80 -55.07
C ASN A 204 -9.22 -20.32 -53.79
N LEU A 205 -10.45 -20.78 -53.58
CA LEU A 205 -11.32 -20.30 -52.48
C LEU A 205 -11.31 -21.20 -51.24
N GLU A 206 -10.48 -22.25 -51.19
CA GLU A 206 -10.50 -23.20 -50.06
C GLU A 206 -9.85 -22.63 -48.79
N LYS A 207 -8.73 -21.91 -48.94
CA LYS A 207 -7.88 -21.46 -47.81
C LYS A 207 -8.02 -20.00 -47.34
N PRO A 208 -8.60 -19.04 -48.11
CA PRO A 208 -8.73 -17.65 -47.67
C PRO A 208 -9.36 -17.49 -46.28
N LYS A 209 -10.40 -18.29 -45.98
CA LYS A 209 -11.08 -18.25 -44.68
C LYS A 209 -10.16 -18.64 -43.53
N GLU A 210 -9.35 -19.69 -43.69
CA GLU A 210 -8.41 -20.14 -42.65
C GLU A 210 -7.36 -19.07 -42.35
N TYR A 211 -6.81 -18.44 -43.39
CA TYR A 211 -5.81 -17.38 -43.22
C TYR A 211 -6.39 -16.13 -42.56
N LEU A 212 -7.62 -15.73 -42.91
CA LEU A 212 -8.31 -14.65 -42.22
C LEU A 212 -8.59 -14.97 -40.74
N VAL A 213 -8.86 -16.23 -40.40
CA VAL A 213 -8.98 -16.68 -39.00
C VAL A 213 -7.64 -16.54 -38.26
N GLN A 214 -6.52 -16.88 -38.90
CA GLN A 214 -5.17 -16.69 -38.33
C GLN A 214 -4.85 -15.20 -38.12
N CYS A 215 -5.19 -14.33 -39.08
CA CYS A 215 -5.07 -12.87 -38.91
C CYS A 215 -5.86 -12.37 -37.70
N ARG A 216 -7.11 -12.82 -37.57
CA ARG A 216 -7.97 -12.44 -36.43
C ARG A 216 -7.37 -12.88 -35.10
N GLN A 217 -6.81 -14.09 -35.01
CA GLN A 217 -6.13 -14.57 -33.81
C GLN A 217 -4.89 -13.73 -33.46
N GLY A 218 -4.08 -13.38 -34.47
CA GLY A 218 -2.94 -12.48 -34.29
C GLY A 218 -3.36 -11.10 -33.76
N LEU A 219 -4.44 -10.53 -34.31
CA LEU A 219 -4.95 -9.22 -33.89
C LEU A 219 -5.49 -9.26 -32.46
N MET A 220 -6.23 -10.31 -32.10
CA MET A 220 -6.72 -10.50 -30.72
C MET A 220 -5.57 -10.62 -29.72
N ARG A 221 -4.46 -11.28 -30.11
CA ARG A 221 -3.25 -11.35 -29.28
C ARG A 221 -2.62 -9.98 -29.07
N MET A 222 -2.53 -9.15 -30.11
CA MET A 222 -2.03 -7.78 -29.96
C MET A 222 -2.91 -6.96 -29.02
N VAL A 223 -4.24 -7.05 -29.16
CA VAL A 223 -5.18 -6.37 -28.26
C VAL A 223 -4.96 -6.81 -26.82
N GLN A 224 -4.80 -8.11 -26.57
CA GLN A 224 -4.53 -8.62 -25.22
C GLN A 224 -3.21 -8.07 -24.63
N ILE A 225 -2.12 -8.08 -25.40
CA ILE A 225 -0.81 -7.55 -24.95
C ILE A 225 -0.94 -6.06 -24.58
N VAL A 226 -1.63 -5.28 -25.42
CA VAL A 226 -1.83 -3.84 -25.18
C VAL A 226 -2.73 -3.61 -23.96
N SER A 227 -3.81 -4.39 -23.81
CA SER A 227 -4.71 -4.30 -22.65
C SER A 227 -4.00 -4.60 -21.34
N GLU A 228 -3.19 -5.64 -21.28
CA GLU A 228 -2.42 -5.99 -20.07
C GLU A 228 -1.36 -4.93 -19.74
N LEU A 229 -0.71 -4.35 -20.75
CA LEU A 229 0.23 -3.24 -20.57
C LEU A 229 -0.47 -1.96 -20.06
N LEU A 230 -1.67 -1.68 -20.55
CA LEU A 230 -2.49 -0.54 -20.11
C LEU A 230 -3.08 -0.76 -18.72
N GLU A 231 -3.50 -1.98 -18.36
CA GLU A 231 -3.91 -2.33 -17.00
C GLU A 231 -2.77 -2.12 -16.01
N PHE A 232 -1.55 -2.53 -16.38
CA PHE A 232 -0.34 -2.25 -15.59
C PHE A 232 -0.13 -0.74 -15.37
N SER A 233 -0.33 0.07 -16.41
CA SER A 233 -0.24 1.54 -16.33
C SER A 233 -1.35 2.18 -15.48
N ARG A 234 -2.55 1.59 -15.48
CA ARG A 234 -3.75 2.13 -14.80
C ARG A 234 -3.92 1.71 -13.34
N SER A 235 -3.18 0.71 -12.86
CA SER A 235 -3.30 0.23 -11.47
C SER A 235 -3.09 1.39 -10.49
N THR A 236 -4.13 1.67 -9.70
CA THR A 236 -4.27 2.89 -8.92
C THR A 236 -3.45 2.76 -7.64
N TYR A 237 -2.34 3.49 -7.56
CA TYR A 237 -1.56 3.60 -6.34
C TYR A 237 -2.45 4.16 -5.21
N HIS A 238 -2.65 3.38 -4.15
CA HIS A 238 -3.31 3.84 -2.92
C HIS A 238 -2.22 4.22 -1.91
N PRO A 239 -1.93 5.53 -1.74
CA PRO A 239 -0.91 5.97 -0.79
C PRO A 239 -1.30 5.60 0.64
N PHE A 240 -0.37 4.92 1.34
CA PHE A 240 -0.30 4.83 2.81
C PHE A 240 -1.52 4.29 3.56
N GLU A 241 -1.98 3.08 3.24
CA GLU A 241 -2.84 2.35 4.19
C GLU A 241 -2.22 1.02 4.61
N TYR A 242 -2.34 0.74 5.90
CA TYR A 242 -2.13 -0.59 6.44
C TYR A 242 -3.43 -1.38 6.25
N VAL A 243 -3.33 -2.49 5.54
CA VAL A 243 -4.47 -3.29 5.12
C VAL A 243 -4.33 -4.71 5.64
N ASN A 244 -5.46 -5.34 5.97
CA ASN A 244 -5.47 -6.77 6.23
C ASN A 244 -5.37 -7.49 4.88
N ILE A 245 -4.32 -8.31 4.71
CA ILE A 245 -4.09 -9.13 3.51
C ILE A 245 -5.30 -10.01 3.17
N GLU A 246 -5.98 -10.54 4.19
CA GLU A 246 -7.16 -11.41 4.05
C GLU A 246 -8.32 -10.67 3.40
N GLN A 247 -8.49 -9.38 3.70
CA GLN A 247 -9.52 -8.58 3.05
C GLN A 247 -9.27 -8.46 1.55
N ILE A 248 -8.03 -8.19 1.15
CA ILE A 248 -7.68 -8.07 -0.28
C ILE A 248 -7.96 -9.38 -0.99
N ILE A 249 -7.55 -10.51 -0.37
CA ILE A 249 -7.81 -11.84 -0.91
C ILE A 249 -9.33 -12.07 -1.06
N GLU A 250 -10.13 -11.75 -0.04
CA GLU A 250 -11.59 -11.89 -0.11
C GLU A 250 -12.24 -11.03 -1.21
N ASP A 251 -11.78 -9.79 -1.39
CA ASP A 251 -12.30 -8.91 -2.43
C ASP A 251 -11.95 -9.44 -3.84
N VAL A 252 -10.77 -10.05 -4.01
CA VAL A 252 -10.40 -10.74 -5.25
C VAL A 252 -11.25 -12.00 -5.46
N ILE A 253 -11.44 -12.83 -4.44
CA ILE A 253 -12.24 -14.05 -4.54
C ILE A 253 -13.67 -13.71 -4.99
N LYS A 254 -14.30 -12.69 -4.38
CA LYS A 254 -15.64 -12.22 -4.79
C LYS A 254 -15.70 -11.82 -6.25
N THR A 255 -14.66 -11.16 -6.76
CA THR A 255 -14.59 -10.74 -8.17
C THR A 255 -14.50 -11.93 -9.12
N MET A 256 -13.92 -13.05 -8.66
CA MET A 256 -13.67 -14.24 -9.47
C MET A 256 -14.68 -15.38 -9.22
N GLU A 257 -15.61 -15.22 -8.27
CA GLU A 257 -16.52 -16.26 -7.79
C GLU A 257 -17.33 -16.89 -8.92
N THR A 258 -18.00 -16.07 -9.74
CA THR A 258 -18.79 -16.55 -10.89
C THR A 258 -17.95 -17.33 -11.91
N LYS A 259 -16.69 -16.94 -12.09
CA LYS A 259 -15.78 -17.62 -13.02
C LYS A 259 -15.29 -18.95 -12.44
N ALA A 260 -15.00 -18.98 -11.13
CA ALA A 260 -14.57 -20.19 -10.43
C ALA A 260 -15.69 -21.25 -10.42
N GLU A 261 -16.93 -20.83 -10.17
CA GLU A 261 -18.12 -21.69 -10.25
C GLU A 261 -18.31 -22.27 -11.66
N ALA A 262 -18.20 -21.43 -12.70
CA ALA A 262 -18.31 -21.87 -14.09
C ALA A 262 -17.23 -22.89 -14.50
N SER A 263 -16.07 -22.87 -13.83
CA SER A 263 -14.97 -23.82 -14.02
C SER A 263 -14.98 -24.99 -13.03
N ASN A 264 -16.01 -25.13 -12.20
CA ASN A 264 -16.12 -26.18 -11.17
C ASN A 264 -14.92 -26.22 -10.21
N ILE A 265 -14.41 -25.04 -9.83
CA ILE A 265 -13.28 -24.88 -8.92
C ILE A 265 -13.80 -24.46 -7.55
N ARG A 266 -13.41 -25.22 -6.51
CA ARG A 266 -13.74 -24.91 -5.13
C ARG A 266 -12.63 -24.10 -4.46
N VAL A 267 -12.96 -22.90 -3.99
CA VAL A 267 -12.01 -22.06 -3.24
C VAL A 267 -12.14 -22.32 -1.74
N LEU A 268 -11.08 -22.84 -1.13
CA LEU A 268 -10.97 -23.10 0.31
C LEU A 268 -10.18 -21.97 0.98
N ARG A 269 -10.69 -21.48 2.10
CA ARG A 269 -10.14 -20.33 2.83
C ARG A 269 -9.63 -20.80 4.20
N ASN A 270 -8.33 -20.72 4.42
CA ASN A 270 -7.67 -21.16 5.65
C ASN A 270 -6.87 -20.02 6.27
N TYR A 271 -7.58 -19.01 6.77
CA TYR A 271 -6.98 -17.83 7.37
C TYR A 271 -6.65 -18.05 8.85
N ARG A 272 -5.45 -17.63 9.27
CA ARG A 272 -5.07 -17.66 10.68
C ARG A 272 -5.40 -16.34 11.36
N PRO A 273 -6.04 -16.36 12.54
CA PRO A 273 -6.33 -15.13 13.27
C PRO A 273 -5.05 -14.46 13.75
N GLY A 274 -5.08 -13.13 13.87
CA GLY A 274 -4.01 -12.34 14.47
C GLY A 274 -2.86 -11.97 13.52
N ILE A 275 -3.08 -12.01 12.21
CA ILE A 275 -2.11 -11.56 11.23
C ILE A 275 -2.00 -10.02 11.27
N PRO A 276 -0.78 -9.45 11.43
CA PRO A 276 -0.56 -8.01 11.37
C PRO A 276 -0.99 -7.42 10.03
N GLN A 277 -1.34 -6.14 10.02
CA GLN A 277 -1.59 -5.43 8.76
C GLN A 277 -0.30 -5.36 7.92
N ILE A 278 -0.45 -5.14 6.62
CA ILE A 278 0.65 -4.94 5.67
C ILE A 278 0.47 -3.62 4.96
N ARG A 279 1.55 -3.06 4.39
CA ARG A 279 1.43 -1.85 3.56
C ARG A 279 0.66 -2.18 2.28
N ASN A 280 -0.37 -1.38 1.96
CA ASN A 280 -1.14 -1.53 0.73
C ASN A 280 -0.23 -1.31 -0.48
N GLY A 281 -0.25 -2.27 -1.41
CA GLY A 281 0.77 -2.32 -2.45
C GLY A 281 0.39 -2.90 -3.80
N ASP A 282 -0.74 -2.49 -4.36
CA ASP A 282 -1.26 -3.04 -5.63
C ASP A 282 -1.41 -4.59 -5.58
N LEU A 283 -1.50 -5.18 -4.37
CA LEU A 283 -1.53 -6.64 -4.13
C LEU A 283 -2.79 -7.31 -4.65
N PHE A 284 -3.88 -6.55 -4.81
CA PHE A 284 -5.09 -7.02 -5.48
C PHE A 284 -4.76 -7.62 -6.85
N GLN A 285 -3.89 -6.95 -7.63
CA GLN A 285 -3.47 -7.42 -8.94
C GLN A 285 -2.63 -8.70 -8.86
N VAL A 286 -1.74 -8.79 -7.86
CA VAL A 286 -0.94 -10.00 -7.59
C VAL A 286 -1.86 -11.19 -7.36
N PHE A 287 -2.81 -11.06 -6.42
CA PHE A 287 -3.71 -12.16 -6.08
C PHE A 287 -4.68 -12.50 -7.22
N CYS A 288 -5.16 -11.52 -7.99
CA CYS A 288 -5.92 -11.77 -9.22
C CYS A 288 -5.13 -12.66 -10.20
N ASN A 289 -3.85 -12.34 -10.42
CA ASN A 289 -3.00 -13.11 -11.34
C ASN A 289 -2.73 -14.53 -10.82
N LEU A 290 -2.47 -14.68 -9.52
CA LEU A 290 -2.24 -15.99 -8.91
C LEU A 290 -3.49 -16.88 -8.97
N ILE A 291 -4.66 -16.33 -8.60
CA ILE A 291 -5.94 -17.06 -8.66
C ILE A 291 -6.28 -17.41 -10.11
N LYS A 292 -6.11 -16.49 -11.06
CA LYS A 292 -6.33 -16.78 -12.48
C LYS A 292 -5.40 -17.88 -13.00
N ASN A 293 -4.13 -17.87 -12.59
CA ASN A 293 -3.18 -18.92 -12.97
C ASN A 293 -3.56 -20.28 -12.39
N ALA A 294 -3.99 -20.34 -11.14
CA ALA A 294 -4.52 -21.56 -10.52
C ALA A 294 -5.74 -22.09 -11.28
N MET A 295 -6.68 -21.20 -11.66
CA MET A 295 -7.85 -21.61 -12.44
C MET A 295 -7.48 -22.15 -13.83
N ASP A 296 -6.55 -21.48 -14.51
CA ASP A 296 -6.09 -21.91 -15.83
C ASP A 296 -5.33 -23.26 -15.77
N ALA A 297 -4.77 -23.62 -14.61
CA ALA A 297 -4.12 -24.90 -14.35
C ALA A 297 -5.11 -26.03 -14.00
N MET A 298 -6.38 -25.71 -13.76
CA MET A 298 -7.47 -26.63 -13.38
C MET A 298 -8.66 -26.56 -14.36
N PRO A 299 -8.47 -26.86 -15.66
CA PRO A 299 -9.53 -26.73 -16.67
C PRO A 299 -10.72 -27.66 -16.44
N ASP A 300 -10.50 -28.82 -15.80
CA ASP A 300 -11.53 -29.82 -15.50
C ASP A 300 -12.13 -29.67 -14.09
N GLY A 301 -11.81 -28.56 -13.40
CA GLY A 301 -12.16 -28.33 -12.00
C GLY A 301 -11.08 -28.79 -11.02
N GLY A 302 -11.27 -28.47 -9.75
CA GLY A 302 -10.29 -28.76 -8.70
C GLY A 302 -10.51 -27.93 -7.44
N GLU A 303 -9.50 -27.90 -6.58
CA GLU A 303 -9.51 -27.11 -5.34
C GLU A 303 -8.38 -26.08 -5.34
N LEU A 304 -8.72 -24.84 -5.00
CA LEU A 304 -7.77 -23.77 -4.73
C LEU A 304 -7.81 -23.45 -3.24
N ASN A 305 -6.77 -23.84 -2.51
CA ASN A 305 -6.62 -23.56 -1.10
C ASN A 305 -5.79 -22.29 -0.90
N ILE A 306 -6.38 -21.28 -0.26
CA ILE A 306 -5.73 -20.02 0.06
C ILE A 306 -5.56 -19.94 1.58
N SER A 307 -4.31 -19.85 2.04
CA SER A 307 -3.99 -19.78 3.45
C SER A 307 -3.13 -18.58 3.80
N THR A 308 -3.25 -18.11 5.03
CA THR A 308 -2.46 -16.99 5.55
C THR A 308 -1.79 -17.39 6.87
N ARG A 309 -0.54 -16.97 7.09
CA ARG A 309 0.19 -17.20 8.34
C ARG A 309 1.21 -16.11 8.63
N LEU A 310 1.57 -15.95 9.90
CA LEU A 310 2.74 -15.17 10.30
C LEU A 310 3.96 -16.10 10.37
N ALA A 311 5.03 -15.76 9.67
CA ALA A 311 6.29 -16.48 9.71
C ALA A 311 7.18 -16.05 10.89
N ALA A 312 8.18 -16.87 11.22
CA ALA A 312 9.08 -16.63 12.36
C ALA A 312 9.94 -15.36 12.22
N ASP A 313 10.17 -14.91 11.00
CA ASP A 313 10.86 -13.66 10.64
C ASP A 313 9.93 -12.43 10.66
N ASN A 314 8.72 -12.57 11.20
CA ASN A 314 7.67 -11.55 11.23
C ASN A 314 7.14 -11.15 9.84
N SER A 315 7.35 -12.00 8.83
CA SER A 315 6.73 -11.83 7.52
C SER A 315 5.29 -12.35 7.53
N VAL A 316 4.35 -11.57 6.99
CA VAL A 316 3.00 -12.01 6.65
C VAL A 316 3.07 -12.84 5.37
N VAL A 317 2.58 -14.08 5.44
CA VAL A 317 2.64 -15.04 4.34
C VAL A 317 1.24 -15.36 3.84
N ALA A 318 1.04 -15.26 2.52
CA ALA A 318 -0.13 -15.79 1.83
C ALA A 318 0.29 -16.90 0.87
N GLU A 319 -0.40 -18.03 0.93
CA GLU A 319 -0.12 -19.21 0.13
C GLU A 319 -1.33 -19.59 -0.70
N PHE A 320 -1.10 -19.87 -1.99
CA PHE A 320 -2.11 -20.26 -2.96
C PHE A 320 -1.71 -21.63 -3.50
N HIS A 321 -2.45 -22.66 -3.08
CA HIS A 321 -2.21 -24.05 -3.46
C HIS A 321 -3.36 -24.55 -4.34
N ASP A 322 -3.07 -24.83 -5.60
CA ASP A 322 -4.01 -25.45 -6.53
C ASP A 322 -3.75 -26.96 -6.66
N THR A 323 -4.77 -27.70 -7.08
CA THR A 323 -4.68 -29.13 -7.41
C THR A 323 -4.56 -29.38 -8.92
N GLY A 324 -4.00 -28.43 -9.66
CA GLY A 324 -3.92 -28.45 -11.12
C GLY A 324 -2.75 -29.28 -11.66
N ALA A 325 -2.39 -29.01 -12.92
CA ALA A 325 -1.29 -29.70 -13.60
C ALA A 325 0.11 -29.40 -13.02
N GLY A 326 0.24 -28.42 -12.13
CA GLY A 326 1.50 -28.02 -11.51
C GLY A 326 2.39 -27.15 -12.42
N LEU A 327 3.62 -26.93 -11.95
CA LEU A 327 4.65 -26.14 -12.61
C LEU A 327 5.51 -27.02 -13.54
N PRO A 328 5.87 -26.51 -14.73
CA PRO A 328 6.54 -27.27 -15.79
C PRO A 328 8.05 -27.47 -15.59
N SER A 329 8.69 -26.79 -14.63
CA SER A 329 10.14 -26.74 -14.47
C SER A 329 10.60 -27.04 -13.05
N GLU A 330 11.72 -27.77 -12.91
CA GLU A 330 12.42 -27.92 -11.62
C GLU A 330 13.03 -26.60 -11.13
N ASN A 331 13.38 -25.68 -12.03
CA ASN A 331 13.84 -24.34 -11.70
C ASN A 331 12.66 -23.34 -11.74
N THR A 332 11.96 -23.21 -10.62
CA THR A 332 10.78 -22.35 -10.47
C THR A 332 11.08 -20.86 -10.42
N GLU A 333 12.34 -20.42 -10.56
CA GLU A 333 12.64 -18.99 -10.72
C GLU A 333 12.37 -18.49 -12.15
N VAL A 334 12.46 -19.39 -13.14
CA VAL A 334 12.30 -19.04 -14.56
C VAL A 334 10.86 -18.65 -14.88
N ILE A 335 9.87 -19.16 -14.13
CA ILE A 335 8.45 -18.85 -14.36
C ILE A 335 8.09 -17.38 -14.07
N PHE A 336 8.95 -16.69 -13.32
CA PHE A 336 8.82 -15.26 -13.04
C PHE A 336 9.58 -14.39 -14.05
N GLU A 337 10.29 -14.99 -15.01
CA GLU A 337 10.89 -14.22 -16.10
C GLU A 337 9.80 -13.66 -17.03
N PRO A 338 9.92 -12.39 -17.46
CA PRO A 338 8.97 -11.82 -18.40
C PRO A 338 8.86 -12.66 -19.68
N PHE A 339 7.62 -12.87 -20.12
CA PHE A 339 7.21 -13.62 -21.32
C PHE A 339 7.36 -15.13 -21.22
N PHE A 340 7.72 -15.67 -20.05
CA PHE A 340 7.65 -17.10 -19.82
C PHE A 340 6.20 -17.56 -19.75
N THR A 341 5.81 -18.50 -20.61
CA THR A 341 4.47 -19.11 -20.59
C THR A 341 4.53 -20.53 -21.14
N THR A 342 3.79 -21.44 -20.51
CA THR A 342 3.57 -22.81 -21.00
C THR A 342 2.20 -23.03 -21.62
N LYS A 343 1.36 -21.98 -21.64
CA LYS A 343 0.05 -21.99 -22.30
C LYS A 343 0.21 -21.94 -23.83
N ASP A 344 -0.76 -22.50 -24.55
CA ASP A 344 -0.80 -22.47 -26.02
C ASP A 344 -0.60 -21.05 -26.57
N LYS A 345 -0.01 -20.94 -27.77
CA LYS A 345 0.21 -19.67 -28.46
C LYS A 345 -1.09 -18.86 -28.53
N GLY A 346 -1.11 -17.73 -27.81
CA GLY A 346 -2.26 -16.80 -27.77
C GLY A 346 -3.18 -16.94 -26.55
N LYS A 347 -2.94 -17.87 -25.63
CA LYS A 347 -3.71 -18.00 -24.37
C LYS A 347 -3.02 -17.40 -23.15
N GLY A 348 -1.74 -17.02 -23.26
CA GLY A 348 -0.98 -16.38 -22.19
C GLY A 348 0.12 -15.48 -22.75
N THR A 349 0.28 -14.29 -22.16
CA THR A 349 1.31 -13.31 -22.53
C THR A 349 2.64 -13.56 -21.80
N GLY A 350 2.62 -14.36 -20.73
CA GLY A 350 3.77 -14.61 -19.87
C GLY A 350 4.22 -13.40 -19.04
N LEU A 351 3.41 -12.34 -18.96
CA LEU A 351 3.74 -11.14 -18.19
C LEU A 351 3.22 -11.19 -16.75
N GLY A 352 2.15 -11.93 -16.49
CA GLY A 352 1.44 -11.90 -15.21
C GLY A 352 2.32 -12.21 -13.99
N LEU A 353 3.12 -13.27 -14.03
CA LEU A 353 3.98 -13.68 -12.90
C LEU A 353 5.19 -12.76 -12.73
N ALA A 354 5.79 -12.28 -13.82
CA ALA A 354 6.87 -11.28 -13.75
C ALA A 354 6.38 -9.99 -13.07
N ILE A 355 5.17 -9.53 -13.41
CA ILE A 355 4.53 -8.38 -12.75
C ILE A 355 4.27 -8.68 -11.26
N CYS A 356 3.85 -9.90 -10.91
CA CYS A 356 3.67 -10.27 -9.51
C CYS A 356 4.97 -10.13 -8.72
N ARG A 357 6.09 -10.62 -9.27
CA ARG A 357 7.40 -10.51 -8.63
C ARG A 357 7.82 -9.05 -8.45
N ASP A 358 7.74 -8.24 -9.50
CA ASP A 358 8.09 -6.82 -9.44
C ASP A 358 7.25 -6.04 -8.41
N ILE A 359 5.94 -6.33 -8.32
CA ILE A 359 5.06 -5.72 -7.32
C ILE A 359 5.50 -6.14 -5.92
N VAL A 360 5.61 -7.45 -5.66
CA VAL A 360 5.94 -7.98 -4.32
C VAL A 360 7.30 -7.47 -3.84
N GLU A 361 8.32 -7.45 -4.71
CA GLU A 361 9.66 -6.95 -4.39
C GLU A 361 9.68 -5.45 -4.09
N ARG A 362 8.85 -4.64 -4.78
CA ARG A 362 8.70 -3.20 -4.49
C ARG A 362 8.23 -2.94 -3.05
N TYR A 363 7.47 -3.86 -2.48
CA TYR A 363 7.02 -3.80 -1.08
C TYR A 363 7.95 -4.54 -0.12
N HIS A 364 9.20 -4.77 -0.53
CA HIS A 364 10.22 -5.50 0.23
C HIS A 364 9.79 -6.92 0.61
N GLY A 365 8.85 -7.48 -0.16
CA GLY A 365 8.43 -8.85 -0.05
C GLY A 365 9.23 -9.79 -0.95
N ARG A 366 8.83 -11.05 -0.94
CA ARG A 366 9.33 -12.09 -1.85
C ARG A 366 8.16 -12.94 -2.33
N ILE A 367 8.20 -13.41 -3.57
CA ILE A 367 7.27 -14.43 -4.07
C ILE A 367 8.06 -15.67 -4.47
N THR A 368 7.57 -16.85 -4.12
CA THR A 368 8.16 -18.15 -4.50
C THR A 368 7.10 -19.06 -5.10
N ALA A 369 7.53 -20.07 -5.84
CA ALA A 369 6.66 -21.08 -6.40
C ALA A 369 7.30 -22.46 -6.31
N GLU A 370 6.50 -23.48 -6.03
CA GLU A 370 6.93 -24.88 -5.99
C GLU A 370 5.80 -25.83 -6.45
N ASN A 371 6.17 -27.05 -6.82
CA ASN A 371 5.19 -28.12 -7.06
C ASN A 371 4.80 -28.77 -5.74
N ALA A 372 3.51 -28.96 -5.50
CA ALA A 372 3.05 -29.69 -4.34
C ALA A 372 3.36 -31.19 -4.46
N LEU A 373 3.72 -31.83 -3.34
CA LEU A 373 4.02 -33.26 -3.30
C LEU A 373 2.84 -34.14 -3.76
N GLN A 374 1.61 -33.65 -3.63
CA GLN A 374 0.38 -34.36 -4.02
C GLN A 374 -0.15 -33.94 -5.41
N GLY A 375 0.63 -33.16 -6.16
CA GLY A 375 0.23 -32.59 -7.46
C GLY A 375 -0.32 -31.17 -7.34
N GLY A 376 -0.21 -30.39 -8.42
CA GLY A 376 -0.55 -28.97 -8.45
C GLY A 376 0.61 -28.05 -8.04
N SER A 377 0.34 -26.75 -7.94
CA SER A 377 1.36 -25.76 -7.61
C SER A 377 1.04 -24.96 -6.35
N ILE A 378 2.11 -24.52 -5.68
CA ILE A 378 2.05 -23.67 -4.49
C ILE A 378 2.78 -22.38 -4.80
N PHE A 379 2.05 -21.27 -4.81
CA PHE A 379 2.62 -19.93 -4.85
C PHE A 379 2.59 -19.33 -3.45
N THR A 380 3.73 -18.82 -2.99
CA THR A 380 3.85 -18.24 -1.65
C THR A 380 4.34 -16.80 -1.75
N VAL A 381 3.55 -15.87 -1.20
CA VAL A 381 3.86 -14.44 -1.12
C VAL A 381 4.25 -14.10 0.32
N TYR A 382 5.44 -13.56 0.51
CA TYR A 382 5.99 -13.08 1.77
C TYR A 382 5.99 -11.55 1.75
N LEU A 383 5.40 -10.92 2.75
CA LEU A 383 5.37 -9.46 2.89
C LEU A 383 5.80 -9.06 4.30
N PRO A 384 6.54 -7.97 4.47
CA PRO A 384 6.87 -7.48 5.80
C PRO A 384 5.58 -7.08 6.52
N ALA A 385 5.40 -7.55 7.75
CA ALA A 385 4.37 -7.01 8.62
C ALA A 385 4.58 -5.49 8.77
N ALA A 386 3.48 -4.76 8.81
CA ALA A 386 3.49 -3.40 9.29
C ALA A 386 3.90 -3.43 10.75
N ASN A 387 5.20 -3.28 11.00
CA ASN A 387 5.66 -2.97 12.33
C ASN A 387 5.10 -1.59 12.66
N GLU A 388 4.11 -1.55 13.55
CA GLU A 388 3.91 -0.42 14.44
C GLU A 388 5.22 -0.26 15.23
N ASN A 389 6.21 0.40 14.65
CA ASN A 389 7.33 0.89 15.42
C ASN A 389 7.23 2.42 15.53
N PRO A 390 7.63 2.96 16.69
CA PRO A 390 6.98 4.09 17.37
C PRO A 390 7.19 5.46 16.73
#